data_AF-A0A836TQ88-F1
#
_entry.id   AF-A0A836TQ88-F1
#
_cell.length_a   1.000
_cell.length_b   1.000
_cell.length_c   1.000
_cell.angle_alpha   90.00
_cell.angle_beta   90.00
_cell.angle_gamma   90.00
#
_symmetry.space_group_name_H-M   'P 1'
#
loop_
_entity.id
_entity.type
_entity.pdbx_description
1 polymer ?
#
loop_
_entity_poly.entity_id
_entity_poly.type
_entity_poly.pdbx_seq_one_letter_code
_entity_poly.pdbx_strand_id
1 'polypeptide(L)' 'MDNMSKPAIVEYGPGQFKIVSQGSYVLCAVTGQRIALERLKYWSVEHQEAYATLDAVHQRHDKPLNSGD' A
#
# COMPACT_ATOMS: atom_id res chain seq x y z
N MET A 1 22.15 -5.25 14.16
CA MET A 1 21.97 -5.35 12.68
C MET A 1 20.47 -5.33 12.42
N ASP A 2 19.89 -4.13 12.34
CA ASP A 2 18.47 -3.90 12.62
C ASP A 2 17.81 -3.23 11.41
N ASN A 3 18.11 -3.74 10.21
CA ASN A 3 17.51 -3.28 8.97
C ASN A 3 16.14 -3.92 8.67
N MET A 4 15.59 -4.72 9.60
CA MET A 4 14.43 -5.60 9.35
C MET A 4 13.06 -4.95 9.65
N SER A 5 13.04 -3.69 10.08
CA SER A 5 11.81 -3.03 10.55
C SER A 5 11.65 -1.60 10.02
N LYS A 6 12.25 -1.28 8.87
CA LYS A 6 12.07 0.03 8.22
C LYS A 6 11.16 -0.03 6.99
N PRO A 7 10.42 1.06 6.70
CA PRO A 7 9.66 1.18 5.48
C PRO A 7 10.59 1.18 4.27
N ALA A 8 10.32 0.32 3.30
CA ALA A 8 10.94 0.35 1.99
C ALA A 8 10.32 1.49 1.18
N ILE A 9 11.14 2.18 0.41
CA ILE A 9 10.64 3.09 -0.62
C ILE A 9 10.60 2.27 -1.89
N VAL A 10 9.41 2.07 -2.44
CA VAL A 10 9.21 1.39 -3.71
C VAL A 10 8.48 2.32 -4.67
N GLU A 11 8.93 2.32 -5.92
CA GLU A 11 8.28 3.00 -7.03
C GLU A 11 7.32 2.01 -7.68
N TYR A 12 6.03 2.31 -7.60
CA TYR A 12 5.00 1.44 -8.13
C TYR A 12 4.89 1.63 -9.64
N GLY A 13 5.16 0.60 -10.42
CA GLY A 13 4.99 0.60 -11.87
C GLY A 13 3.79 -0.26 -12.31
N PRO A 14 3.41 -0.15 -13.59
CA PRO A 14 2.35 -0.98 -14.16
C PRO A 14 2.78 -2.45 -14.17
N GLY A 15 2.16 -3.26 -13.31
CA GLY A 15 2.44 -4.69 -13.19
C GLY A 15 3.66 -5.08 -12.34
N GLN A 16 4.58 -4.15 -12.04
CA GLN A 16 5.73 -4.39 -11.16
C GLN A 16 6.16 -3.14 -10.41
N PHE A 17 6.68 -3.30 -9.20
CA PHE A 17 7.27 -2.20 -8.42
C PHE A 17 8.79 -2.35 -8.31
N LYS A 18 9.49 -1.22 -8.24
CA LYS A 18 10.95 -1.16 -8.09
C LYS A 18 11.31 -0.68 -6.69
N ILE A 19 12.20 -1.39 -5.99
CA ILE A 19 12.69 -0.95 -4.69
C ILE A 19 13.72 0.17 -4.88
N VAL A 20 13.38 1.38 -4.45
CA VAL A 20 14.26 2.55 -4.44
C VAL A 20 15.11 2.56 -3.16
N SER A 21 14.52 2.18 -2.02
CA SER A 21 15.21 2.12 -0.73
C SER A 21 14.96 0.81 0.00
N GLN A 22 16.02 0.17 0.48
CA GLN A 22 15.96 -1.12 1.16
C GLN A 22 15.16 -1.02 2.47
N GLY A 23 14.03 -1.72 2.50
CA GLY A 23 13.23 -1.94 3.69
C GLY A 23 12.44 -3.25 3.61
N SER A 24 11.67 -3.53 4.64
CA SER A 24 10.98 -4.83 4.80
C SER A 24 9.47 -4.75 4.55
N TYR A 25 8.89 -3.55 4.64
CA TYR A 25 7.46 -3.33 4.46
C TYR A 25 7.20 -1.94 3.87
N VAL A 26 6.01 -1.69 3.34
CA VAL A 26 5.51 -0.36 2.97
C VAL A 26 4.36 0.02 3.90
N LEU A 27 4.03 1.31 3.98
CA LEU A 27 2.90 1.76 4.77
C LEU A 27 1.68 1.95 3.88
N CYS A 28 0.51 1.56 4.37
CA CYS A 28 -0.74 1.81 3.69
C CYS A 28 -1.00 3.32 3.64
N ALA A 29 -1.30 3.87 2.48
CA ALA A 29 -1.62 5.30 2.35
C ALA A 29 -2.95 5.67 3.03
N VAL A 30 -3.86 4.72 3.17
CA VAL A 30 -5.20 4.92 3.76
C VAL A 30 -5.17 4.70 5.27
N THR A 31 -4.67 3.55 5.71
CA THR A 31 -4.73 3.13 7.14
C THR A 31 -3.42 3.34 7.91
N GLY A 32 -2.31 3.62 7.23
CA GLY A 32 -0.97 3.67 7.84
C GLY A 32 -0.43 2.31 8.29
N GLN A 33 -1.12 1.19 7.96
CA GLN A 33 -0.69 -0.14 8.39
C GLN A 33 0.56 -0.61 7.63
N ARG A 34 1.45 -1.34 8.31
CA ARG A 34 2.61 -1.99 7.68
C ARG A 34 2.20 -3.16 6.79
N ILE A 35 2.67 -3.17 5.55
CA ILE A 35 2.39 -4.16 4.52
C ILE A 35 3.73 -4.73 4.08
N ALA A 36 4.01 -5.99 4.39
CA ALA A 36 5.22 -6.62 3.89
C ALA A 36 5.21 -6.60 2.36
N LEU A 37 6.36 -6.37 1.72
CA LEU A 37 6.45 -6.31 0.25
C LEU A 37 5.94 -7.60 -0.42
N GLU A 38 6.17 -8.75 0.23
CA GLU A 38 5.63 -10.07 -0.18
C GLU A 38 4.09 -10.18 -0.09
N ARG A 39 3.45 -9.34 0.71
CA ARG A 39 1.99 -9.30 0.95
C ARG A 39 1.31 -8.16 0.19
N LEU A 40 2.09 -7.28 -0.44
CA LEU A 40 1.59 -6.19 -1.24
C LEU A 40 0.92 -6.74 -2.50
N LYS A 41 -0.41 -6.83 -2.46
CA LYS A 41 -1.25 -7.24 -3.59
C LYS A 41 -1.94 -6.08 -4.29
N TYR A 42 -2.17 -4.99 -3.57
CA TYR A 42 -2.97 -3.87 -4.02
C TYR A 42 -2.14 -2.59 -3.92
N TRP A 43 -1.87 -1.95 -5.05
CA TRP A 43 -1.17 -0.67 -5.14
C TRP A 43 -1.69 0.15 -6.32
N SER A 44 -1.57 1.47 -6.21
CA SER A 44 -1.93 2.41 -7.28
C SER A 44 -0.66 3.05 -7.85
N VAL A 45 -0.42 2.82 -9.13
CA VAL A 45 0.70 3.43 -9.88
C VAL A 45 0.49 4.93 -10.04
N GLU A 46 -0.74 5.36 -10.33
CA GLU A 46 -1.05 6.79 -10.54
C GLU A 46 -0.80 7.62 -9.29
N HIS A 47 -1.13 7.07 -8.12
CA HIS A 47 -1.01 7.78 -6.84
C HIS A 47 0.27 7.42 -6.07
N GLN A 48 1.03 6.42 -6.52
CA GLN A 48 2.16 5.84 -5.79
C GLN A 48 1.79 5.41 -4.36
N GLU A 49 0.62 4.78 -4.21
CA GLU A 49 0.05 4.40 -2.91
C GLU A 49 -0.07 2.88 -2.79
N ALA A 50 0.30 2.34 -1.61
CA ALA A 50 0.05 0.94 -1.27
C ALA A 50 -1.20 0.80 -0.39
N TYR A 51 -1.91 -0.32 -0.59
CA TYR A 51 -3.10 -0.67 0.17
C TYR A 51 -2.91 -2.02 0.83
N ALA A 52 -3.21 -2.07 2.14
CA ALA A 52 -3.04 -3.28 2.93
C ALA A 52 -4.09 -4.35 2.59
N THR A 53 -5.28 -3.89 2.19
CA THR A 53 -6.47 -4.72 1.98
C THR A 53 -7.29 -4.16 0.83
N LEU A 54 -8.13 -5.01 0.24
CA LEU A 54 -9.15 -4.59 -0.73
C LEU A 54 -10.05 -3.49 -0.15
N ASP A 55 -10.39 -3.59 1.14
CA ASP A 55 -11.18 -2.59 1.86
C ASP A 55 -10.52 -1.21 1.86
N ALA A 56 -9.20 -1.12 2.04
CA ALA A 56 -8.48 0.15 1.95
C ALA A 56 -8.52 0.75 0.53
N VAL A 57 -8.50 -0.10 -0.51
CA VAL A 57 -8.68 0.37 -1.90
C VAL A 57 -10.11 0.88 -2.08
N HIS A 58 -11.10 0.13 -1.63
CA HIS A 58 -12.49 0.57 -1.68
C HIS A 58 -12.66 1.87 -0.92
N GLN A 59 -12.17 2.03 0.30
CA GLN A 59 -12.30 3.27 1.08
C GLN A 59 -11.70 4.51 0.37
N ARG A 60 -10.71 4.31 -0.50
CA ARG A 60 -10.14 5.38 -1.34
C ARG A 60 -11.03 5.77 -2.52
N HIS A 61 -11.71 4.79 -3.13
CA HIS A 61 -12.52 4.96 -4.35
C HIS A 61 -14.04 5.10 -4.08
N ASP A 62 -14.50 4.48 -3.00
CA ASP A 62 -15.86 4.44 -2.51
C ASP A 62 -16.06 5.66 -1.62
N LYS A 63 -16.62 6.70 -2.23
CA LYS A 63 -17.36 7.71 -1.49
C LYS A 63 -18.45 6.98 -0.72
N PRO A 64 -18.59 7.15 0.62
CA PRO A 64 -19.56 6.37 1.37
C PRO A 64 -20.95 6.66 0.79
N LEU A 65 -21.55 5.65 0.16
CA LEU A 65 -22.97 5.68 -0.12
C LEU A 65 -23.67 5.39 1.21
N ASN A 66 -23.77 6.41 2.06
CA ASN A 66 -24.74 6.41 3.14
C ASN A 66 -26.14 6.24 2.53
N SER A 67 -26.76 5.07 2.69
CA SER A 67 -28.21 4.78 2.78
C SER A 67 -28.34 3.26 2.64
N GLY A 68 -28.61 2.46 3.69
CA GLY A 68 -29.81 2.47 4.52
C GLY A 68 -30.59 1.19 4.19
N ASP A 69 -30.45 0.16 5.02
CA ASP A 69 -31.36 -1.00 5.06
C ASP A 69 -32.67 -0.58 5.74
#